data_AF-A0A933IHC4-F1
#
_entry.id   AF-A0A933IHC4-F1
#
_cell.length_a   1.000
_cell.length_b   1.000
_cell.length_c   1.000
_cell.angle_alpha   90.00
_cell.angle_beta   90.00
_cell.angle_gamma   90.00
#
_symmetry.space_group_name_H-M   'P 1'
#
loop_
_entity.id
_entity.type
_entity.pdbx_description
1 polymer ?
#
loop_
_entity_poly.entity_id
_entity_poly.type
_entity_poly.pdbx_seq_one_letter_code
_entity_poly.pdbx_strand_id
1 'polypeptide(L)' 'MKTVIAGAGALGSVLGGYFAQVGADVTLIARKAHVEAIR' A
#
# COMPACT_ATOMS: atom_id res chain seq x y z
N MET A 1 3.73 15.12 1.30
CA MET A 1 4.76 14.15 1.73
C MET A 1 4.46 12.84 1.03
N LYS A 2 5.47 12.12 0.52
CA LYS A 2 5.28 10.83 -0.14
C LYS A 2 5.69 9.70 0.79
N THR A 3 4.85 8.67 0.93
CA THR A 3 5.06 7.55 1.84
C THR A 3 5.19 6.26 1.04
N VAL A 4 6.23 5.47 1.32
CA VAL A 4 6.43 4.16 0.71
C VAL A 4 6.28 3.09 1.78
N ILE A 5 5.46 2.07 1.51
CA ILE A 5 5.36 0.88 2.35
C ILE A 5 6.01 -0.28 1.62
N ALA A 6 7.15 -0.72 2.14
CA ALA A 6 7.89 -1.87 1.63
C ALA A 6 7.27 -3.18 2.15
N GLY A 7 6.26 -3.68 1.43
CA GLY A 7 5.59 -4.95 1.71
C GLY A 7 4.08 -4.81 1.87
N ALA A 8 3.32 -4.96 0.78
CA ALA A 8 1.85 -4.99 0.80
C ALA A 8 1.29 -6.40 1.12
N GLY A 9 1.72 -6.94 2.27
CA GLY A 9 1.07 -8.11 2.89
C GLY A 9 -0.09 -7.67 3.79
N ALA A 10 -0.47 -8.50 4.77
CA ALA A 10 -1.58 -8.18 5.69
C ALA A 10 -1.43 -6.78 6.34
N LEU A 11 -0.33 -6.53 7.04
CA LEU A 11 -0.14 -5.27 7.78
C LEU A 11 0.10 -4.07 6.85
N GLY A 12 0.97 -4.23 5.86
CA GLY A 12 1.31 -3.12 4.96
C GLY A 12 0.12 -2.64 4.14
N SER A 13 -0.77 -3.54 3.73
CA SER A 13 -2.00 -3.18 3.02
C SER A 13 -3.02 -2.47 3.92
N VAL A 14 -3.17 -2.90 5.18
CA VAL A 14 -4.06 -2.23 6.15
C VAL A 14 -3.56 -0.81 6.45
N LEU A 15 -2.28 -0.66 6.81
CA LEU A 15 -1.70 0.65 7.10
C LEU A 15 -1.72 1.57 5.89
N GLY A 16 -1.35 1.03 4.71
CA GLY A 16 -1.38 1.78 3.46
C GLY A 16 -2.78 2.21 3.06
N GLY A 17 -3.78 1.36 3.28
CA GLY A 17 -5.19 1.67 3.09
C GLY A 17 -5.64 2.82 3.98
N TYR A 18 -5.35 2.77 5.29
CA TYR A 18 -5.68 3.87 6.21
C TYR A 18 -4.96 5.17 5.84
N PHE A 19 -3.70 5.11 5.44
CA PHE A 19 -2.97 6.30 4.98
C PHE A 19 -3.57 6.88 3.70
N ALA A 20 -3.95 6.05 2.74
CA ALA A 20 -4.64 6.50 1.54
C ALA A 20 -6.02 7.12 1.88
N GLN A 21 -6.77 6.56 2.82
CA GLN A 21 -8.07 7.09 3.26
C GLN A 21 -8.00 8.50 3.85
N VAL A 22 -6.89 8.85 4.51
CA VAL A 22 -6.66 10.22 5.04
C VAL A 22 -6.01 11.16 4.01
N GLY A 23 -5.90 10.73 2.75
CA GLY A 23 -5.39 11.53 1.64
C GLY A 23 -3.85 11.57 1.52
N ALA A 24 -3.13 10.65 2.17
CA ALA A 24 -1.69 10.57 1.99
C ALA A 24 -1.32 9.97 0.62
N ASP A 25 -0.26 10.50 -0.01
CA ASP A 25 0.33 9.95 -1.23
C ASP A 25 1.17 8.72 -0.87
N VAL A 26 0.56 7.53 -0.99
CA VAL A 26 1.15 6.24 -0.60
C VAL A 26 1.43 5.36 -1.82
N THR A 27 2.66 4.84 -1.87
CA THR A 27 3.04 3.77 -2.80
C THR A 27 3.28 2.47 -2.03
N LEU A 28 2.59 1.41 -2.45
CA LEU A 28 2.77 0.06 -1.93
C LEU A 28 3.76 -0.72 -2.80
N ILE A 29 4.82 -1.26 -2.20
CA ILE A 29 5.69 -2.23 -2.86
C ILE A 29 5.22 -3.63 -2.49
N ALA A 30 4.85 -4.43 -3.48
CA ALA A 30 4.31 -5.76 -3.27
C ALA A 30 4.89 -6.78 -4.26
N ARG A 31 4.63 -8.06 -4.01
CA ARG A 31 4.86 -9.12 -5.00
C ARG A 31 3.83 -8.97 -6.13
N LYS A 32 4.19 -9.41 -7.34
CA LYS A 32 3.36 -9.27 -8.55
C LYS A 32 1.90 -9.68 -8.34
N ALA A 33 1.66 -10.86 -7.75
CA ALA A 33 0.31 -11.35 -7.48
C ALA A 33 -0.55 -10.40 -6.62
N HIS A 34 0.05 -9.70 -5.65
CA HIS A 34 -0.68 -8.73 -4.81
C HIS A 34 -0.99 -7.44 -5.58
N VAL A 35 -0.06 -7.00 -6.45
CA VAL A 35 -0.29 -5.81 -7.30
C VAL A 35 -1.42 -6.08 -8.28
N GLU A 36 -1.42 -7.24 -8.92
CA GLU A 36 -2.46 -7.64 -9.87
C GLU A 36 -3.83 -7.82 -9.22
N ALA A 37 -3.88 -8.19 -7.93
CA ALA A 37 -5.13 -8.34 -7.20
C ALA A 37 -5.84 -7.02 -6.86
N ILE A 38 -5.12 -5.88 -6.89
CA ILE A 38 -5.65 -4.56 -6.50
C ILE A 38 -5.63 -3.52 -7.63
N ARG A 39 -5.13 -3.91 -8.81
CA ARG A 39 -5.08 -3.06 -10.00
C ARG A 39 -6.39 -3.11 -10.75
#